data_AF-A0A1J3GLE9-F1
#
_entry.id   AF-A0A1J3GLE9-F1
#
_cell.length_a   1.000
_cell.length_b   1.000
_cell.length_c   1.000
_cell.angle_alpha   90.00
_cell.angle_beta   90.00
_cell.angle_gamma   90.00
#
_symmetry.space_group_name_H-M   'P 1'
#
loop_
_entity.id
_entity.type
_entity.pdbx_description
1 polymer ?
#
loop_
_entity_poly.entity_id
_entity_poly.type
_entity_poly.pdbx_seq_one_letter_code
_entity_poly.pdbx_strand_id
1 'polypeptide(L)' 'ITVIKNENDELIPSRVIVGHRMCIDYRKLNAASRKDHFPLPFIDQMLERLACHPFYCFLDGYSGFFQIPIHPDDQEKTT' A
#
# COMPACT_ATOMS: atom_id res chain seq x y z
N ILE A 1 2.86 -16.10 2.33
CA ILE A 1 3.95 -16.18 1.32
C ILE A 1 4.65 -17.49 1.59
N THR A 2 4.70 -18.37 0.59
CA THR A 2 5.37 -19.67 0.68
C THR A 2 6.65 -19.59 -0.12
N VAL A 3 7.78 -19.91 0.49
CA VAL A 3 9.06 -19.93 -0.21
C VAL A 3 9.17 -21.29 -0.89
N ILE A 4 9.23 -21.29 -2.22
CA ILE A 4 9.32 -22.50 -3.05
C ILE A 4 10.71 -22.52 -3.68
N LYS A 5 11.37 -23.68 -3.65
CA LYS A 5 12.66 -23.87 -4.32
C LYS A 5 12.41 -24.10 -5.82
N ASN A 6 13.06 -23.33 -6.69
CA ASN A 6 12.98 -23.53 -8.14
C ASN A 6 13.90 -24.68 -8.59
N GLU A 7 13.90 -24.98 -9.89
CA GLU A 7 14.74 -26.00 -10.51
C GLU A 7 16.25 -25.71 -10.40
N ASN A 8 16.61 -24.44 -10.16
CA ASN A 8 17.98 -23.97 -9.95
C ASN A 8 18.34 -23.87 -8.46
N ASP A 9 17.56 -24.49 -7.57
CA ASP A 9 17.74 -24.48 -6.13
C ASP A 9 17.63 -23.09 -5.45
N GLU A 10 17.10 -22.09 -6.15
CA GLU A 10 16.86 -20.75 -5.62
C GLU A 10 15.51 -20.68 -4.89
N LEU A 11 15.51 -20.00 -3.76
CA LEU A 11 14.32 -19.80 -2.93
C LEU A 11 13.50 -18.62 -3.45
N ILE A 12 12.45 -18.91 -4.21
CA ILE A 12 11.56 -17.87 -4.74
C ILE A 12 10.38 -17.68 -3.78
N PRO A 13 10.11 -16.44 -3.31
CA PRO A 13 8.90 -16.14 -2.57
C PRO A 13 7.71 -16.24 -3.52
N SER A 14 6.96 -17.34 -3.41
CA SER A 14 5.74 -17.55 -4.19
C SER A 14 4.51 -17.21 -3.34
N ARG A 15 3.53 -16.57 -3.97
CA ARG A 15 2.24 -16.28 -3.37
C ARG A 15 1.20 -17.14 -4.06
N VAL A 16 0.56 -18.04 -3.32
CA VAL A 16 -0.60 -18.78 -3.80
C VAL A 16 -1.66 -17.78 -4.24
N ILE A 17 -2.14 -17.90 -5.47
CA ILE A 17 -3.19 -17.03 -6.02
C ILE A 17 -4.50 -17.44 -5.32
N VAL A 18 -4.93 -16.63 -4.35
CA VAL A 18 -6.15 -16.88 -3.55
C VAL A 18 -7.43 -16.41 -4.26
N GLY A 19 -7.28 -15.68 -5.38
CA GLY A 19 -8.39 -15.16 -6.19
C GLY A 19 -7.94 -14.03 -7.12
N HIS A 20 -8.79 -13.69 -8.11
CA HIS A 20 -8.57 -12.54 -8.99
C HIS A 20 -8.94 -11.23 -8.28
N ARG A 21 -8.17 -10.17 -8.55
CA ARG A 21 -8.43 -8.82 -8.05
C ARG A 21 -8.69 -7.89 -9.22
N MET A 22 -9.66 -6.99 -9.08
CA MET A 22 -9.90 -5.94 -10.06
C MET A 22 -8.76 -4.91 -9.99
N CYS A 23 -8.13 -4.64 -11.13
CA CYS A 23 -7.08 -3.63 -11.27
C CYS A 23 -7.50 -2.64 -12.35
N ILE A 24 -7.79 -1.41 -11.96
CA ILE A 24 -8.15 -0.32 -12.88
C ILE A 24 -6.88 0.41 -13.32
N ASP A 25 -6.75 0.68 -14.61
CA ASP A 25 -5.57 1.35 -15.17
C ASP A 25 -5.67 2.88 -15.05
N TYR A 26 -5.20 3.41 -13.92
CA TYR A 26 -5.16 4.85 -13.66
C TYR A 26 -3.94 5.59 -14.24
N ARG A 27 -3.12 4.97 -15.11
CA ARG A 27 -1.87 5.62 -15.59
C ARG A 27 -2.11 6.98 -16.24
N LYS A 28 -3.14 7.11 -17.08
CA LYS A 28 -3.49 8.38 -17.73
C LYS A 28 -4.02 9.40 -16.72
N LEU A 29 -4.87 8.96 -15.80
CA LEU A 29 -5.42 9.82 -14.74
C LEU A 29 -4.31 10.35 -13.83
N ASN A 30 -3.42 9.48 -13.35
CA ASN A 30 -2.30 9.84 -12.48
C ASN A 30 -1.32 10.82 -13.13
N ALA A 31 -1.19 10.79 -14.45
CA ALA A 31 -0.36 11.75 -15.20
C ALA A 31 -1.03 13.12 -15.32
N ALA A 32 -2.36 13.18 -15.40
CA ALA A 32 -3.14 14.42 -15.47
C ALA A 32 -3.39 15.05 -14.09
N SER A 33 -3.40 14.25 -13.03
CA SER A 33 -3.64 14.71 -11.66
C SER A 33 -2.44 15.47 -11.08
N ARG A 34 -2.74 16.57 -10.35
CA ARG A 34 -1.72 17.30 -9.58
C ARG A 34 -1.27 16.45 -8.39
N LYS A 35 0.05 16.22 -8.28
CA LYS A 35 0.63 15.49 -7.13
C LYS A 35 0.63 16.37 -5.89
N ASP A 36 -0.09 15.94 -4.87
CA ASP A 36 0.01 16.54 -3.54
C ASP A 36 1.32 16.12 -2.87
N HIS A 37 2.06 17.08 -2.32
CA HIS A 37 3.35 16.84 -1.67
C HIS A 37 3.16 16.82 -0.16
N PHE A 38 2.44 15.80 0.33
CA PHE A 38 2.33 15.58 1.76
C PHE A 38 3.66 15.05 2.30
N PRO A 39 4.29 15.73 3.28
CA PRO A 39 5.57 15.30 3.82
C PRO A 39 5.39 14.02 4.64
N LEU A 40 5.90 12.90 4.12
CA LEU A 40 6.00 11.67 4.90
C LEU A 40 7.29 11.70 5.73
N PRO A 41 7.23 11.39 7.04
CA PRO A 41 8.42 11.31 7.87
C PRO A 41 9.33 10.17 7.40
N PHE A 42 10.64 10.34 7.61
CA PHE A 42 11.58 9.25 7.41
C PHE A 42 11.35 8.14 8.44
N ILE A 43 11.54 6.90 8.02
CA ILE A 43 11.30 5.74 8.90
C ILE A 43 12.18 5.79 10.15
N ASP A 44 13.44 6.21 10.02
CA ASP A 44 14.38 6.29 11.14
C ASP A 44 13.89 7.25 12.22
N GLN A 45 13.32 8.39 11.83
CA GLN A 45 12.75 9.36 12.77
C GLN A 45 11.56 8.77 13.55
N MET A 46 10.76 7.93 12.90
CA MET A 46 9.66 7.23 13.58
C MET A 46 10.19 6.15 14.53
N LEU A 47 11.21 5.41 14.12
CA LEU A 47 11.82 4.34 14.92
C LEU A 47 12.54 4.88 16.17
N GLU A 48 13.27 5.99 16.06
CA GLU A 48 13.92 6.63 17.21
C GLU A 48 12.91 7.06 18.28
N ARG A 49 11.77 7.62 17.85
CA ARG A 49 10.67 7.98 18.77
C ARG A 49 10.06 6.75 19.43
N LEU A 50 9.96 5.65 18.67
CA LEU A 50 9.35 4.42 19.13
C LEU A 50 10.24 3.72 20.17
N ALA A 51 11.55 3.64 19.94
CA ALA A 51 12.52 2.86 20.71
C ALA A 51 12.53 3.12 22.23
N CYS A 52 12.08 4.30 22.69
CA CYS A 52 12.05 4.68 24.10
C CYS A 52 10.81 4.15 24.87
N HIS A 53 9.92 3.37 24.23
CA HIS A 53 8.69 2.89 24.85
C HIS A 53 8.73 1.38 25.16
N PRO A 54 8.21 0.93 26.33
CA PRO A 54 8.23 -0.48 26.73
C PRO A 54 7.13 -1.34 26.07
N PHE A 55 6.08 -0.72 25.51
CA PHE A 55 4.94 -1.42 24.90
C PHE A 55 4.56 -0.77 23.57
N TYR A 56 4.16 -1.61 22.62
CA TYR A 56 3.78 -1.20 21.27
C TYR A 56 2.43 -1.79 20.86
N CYS A 57 1.59 -0.97 20.23
CA CYS A 57 0.36 -1.41 19.58
C CYS A 57 0.35 -0.87 18.14
N PHE A 58 -0.09 -1.72 17.20
CA PHE A 58 -0.23 -1.35 15.80
C PHE A 58 -1.68 -1.53 15.39
N LEU A 59 -2.21 -0.54 14.65
CA LEU A 59 -3.54 -0.58 14.06
C LEU A 59 -3.37 -0.51 12.55
N ASP A 60 -4.02 -1.42 11.83
CA ASP A 60 -4.09 -1.40 10.38
C ASP A 60 -5.35 -0.62 9.94
N GLY A 61 -5.16 0.32 9.01
CA GLY A 61 -6.26 0.97 8.30
C GLY A 61 -6.81 0.02 7.23
N TYR A 62 -7.42 -1.09 7.66
CA TYR A 62 -7.89 -2.14 6.76
C TYR A 62 -8.81 -1.56 5.68
N SER A 63 -8.48 -1.77 4.40
CA SER A 63 -9.25 -1.17 3.29
C SER A 63 -9.33 0.37 3.35
N GLY A 64 -8.35 1.05 3.93
CA GLY A 64 -8.39 2.49 4.20
C GLY A 64 -8.68 3.36 2.97
N PHE A 65 -8.21 2.95 1.78
CA PHE A 65 -8.53 3.62 0.51
C PHE A 65 -10.04 3.67 0.21
N PHE A 66 -10.81 2.67 0.63
CA PHE A 66 -12.26 2.60 0.40
C PHE A 66 -13.08 3.26 1.51
N GLN A 67 -12.45 3.64 2.62
CA GLN A 67 -13.13 4.30 3.74
C GLN A 67 -13.20 5.82 3.56
N ILE A 68 -12.26 6.41 2.81
CA ILE A 68 -12.19 7.85 2.58
C ILE A 68 -13.04 8.19 1.34
N PRO A 69 -14.08 9.04 1.46
CA PRO A 69 -14.92 9.41 0.33
C PRO A 69 -14.17 10.29 -0.67
N ILE A 70 -14.41 10.05 -1.96
CA ILE A 70 -13.94 10.92 -3.05
C ILE A 70 -14.83 12.16 -3.08
N HIS A 71 -14.23 13.33 -3.31
CA HIS A 71 -14.95 14.58 -3.47
C HIS A 71 -16.02 14.44 -4.58
N PRO A 72 -17.27 14.92 -4.39
CA PRO A 72 -18.36 14.69 -5.35
C PRO A 72 -18.01 15.02 -6.80
N ASP A 73 -17.32 16.14 -7.03
CA ASP A 73 -16.92 16.61 -8.36
C ASP A 73 -15.84 15.73 -9.05
N ASP A 74 -15.19 14.84 -8.30
CA ASP A 74 -14.09 13.99 -8.80
C ASP A 74 -14.50 12.52 -8.98
N GLN A 75 -15.71 12.13 -8.56
CA GLN A 75 -16.16 10.72 -8.61
C GLN A 75 -16.22 10.15 -10.03
N GLU A 76 -16.63 10.97 -11.01
CA GLU A 76 -16.68 10.56 -12.42
C GLU A 76 -15.30 10.26 -13.00
N LYS A 77 -14.22 10.81 -12.41
CA LYS A 77 -12.84 10.59 -12.87
C LYS A 77 -12.31 9.20 -12.49
N THR A 78 -12.97 8.52 -11.55
CA THR A 78 -12.54 7.24 -10.96
C THR A 78 -13.48 6.07 -11.26
N THR A 79 -14.46 6.27 -12.15
CA THR A 79 -15.40 5.23 -12.60
C THR A 79 -14.90 4.61 -13.91
#